data_AF-A0A2H0B5X6-F1
#
_entry.id   AF-A0A2H0B5X6-F1
#
_cell.length_a   1.000
_cell.length_b   1.000
_cell.length_c   1.000
_cell.angle_alpha   90.00
_cell.angle_beta   90.00
_cell.angle_gamma   90.00
#
_symmetry.space_group_name_H-M   'P 1'
#
loop_
_entity.id
_entity.type
_entity.pdbx_description
1 polymer ?
#
loop_
_entity_poly.entity_id
_entity_poly.type
_entity_poly.pdbx_seq_one_letter_code
_entity_poly.pdbx_strand_id
1 'polypeptide(L)' 'MELPVCGRMGALAAAYTVEKFGTQTHHFTLAQFKKRYIINFNHELRY' A
#
# COMPACT_ATOMS: atom_id res chain seq x y z
N MET A 1 10.58 -8.65 -8.82
CA MET A 1 9.29 -7.94 -8.65
C MET A 1 8.95 -7.23 -9.96
N GLU A 2 7.75 -7.43 -10.50
CA GLU A 2 7.33 -6.82 -11.76
C GLU A 2 6.97 -5.34 -11.60
N LEU A 3 7.23 -4.52 -12.62
CA LEU A 3 6.98 -3.07 -12.59
C LEU A 3 5.55 -2.67 -12.12
N PRO A 4 4.46 -3.38 -12.52
CA PRO A 4 3.11 -3.07 -12.04
C PRO A 4 2.94 -3.28 -10.54
N VAL A 5 3.65 -4.23 -9.93
CA VAL A 5 3.62 -4.47 -8.49
C VAL A 5 4.27 -3.29 -7.76
N CYS A 6 5.44 -2.83 -8.22
CA CYS A 6 6.12 -1.67 -7.64
C CYS A 6 5.25 -0.41 -7.68
N GLY A 7 4.61 -0.14 -8.83
CA GLY A 7 3.74 1.03 -8.99
C GLY A 7 2.54 1.02 -8.04
N ARG A 8 1.87 -0.13 -7.91
CA ARG A 8 0.73 -0.29 -6.99
C ARG A 8 1.13 -0.20 -5.52
N MET A 9 2.30 -0.73 -5.16
CA MET A 9 2.85 -0.57 -3.81
C MET A 9 3.10 0.90 -3.47
N GLY A 10 3.71 1.66 -4.38
CA GLY A 10 3.95 3.09 -4.22
C GLY A 10 2.66 3.90 -4.09
N ALA A 11 1.67 3.61 -4.95
CA ALA A 11 0.36 4.26 -4.89
C ALA A 11 -0.35 4.03 -3.55
N LEU A 12 -0.34 2.80 -3.03
CA LEU A 12 -0.93 2.51 -1.73
C LEU A 12 -0.18 3.16 -0.57
N ALA A 13 1.17 3.19 -0.62
CA ALA A 13 1.97 3.87 0.39
C ALA A 13 1.71 5.39 0.41
N ALA A 14 1.54 6.02 -0.77
CA ALA A 14 1.17 7.43 -0.88
C ALA A 14 -0.24 7.71 -0.34
N ALA A 15 -1.18 6.77 -0.46
CA ALA A 15 -2.50 6.93 0.17
C ALA A 15 -2.39 7.00 1.70
N TYR A 16 -1.51 6.21 2.32
CA TYR A 16 -1.29 6.25 3.77
C TYR A 16 -0.73 7.60 4.27
N THR A 17 0.07 8.31 3.45
CA THR A 17 0.68 9.58 3.87
C THR A 17 -0.33 10.73 3.92
N VAL A 18 -1.34 10.72 3.04
CA VAL A 18 -2.36 11.79 2.98
C VAL A 18 -3.54 11.57 3.91
N GLU A 19 -3.75 10.34 4.39
CA GLU A 19 -4.85 9.97 5.30
C GLU A 19 -4.66 10.51 6.73
N LYS A 20 -3.44 10.87 7.11
CA LYS A 20 -3.13 11.42 8.42
C LYS A 20 -2.32 12.68 8.29
N PHE A 21 -2.52 13.62 9.20
CA PHE A 21 -1.67 14.80 9.28
C PHE A 21 -0.25 14.37 9.69
N GLY A 22 0.74 14.78 8.90
CA GLY A 22 2.15 14.44 9.11
C GLY A 22 2.65 13.33 8.18
N THR A 23 3.90 13.45 7.75
CA THR A 23 4.50 12.63 6.68
C THR A 23 4.76 11.17 7.07
N GLN A 24 4.87 10.86 8.37
CA GLN A 24 5.25 9.54 8.89
C GLN A 24 4.34 9.06 10.03
N THR A 25 3.15 9.63 10.18
CA THR A 25 2.22 9.31 11.28
C THR A 25 1.34 8.08 11.01
N HIS A 26 1.46 7.50 9.82
CA HIS A 26 0.76 6.30 9.42
C HIS A 26 1.50 5.05 9.91
N HIS A 27 0.75 4.15 10.54
CA HIS A 27 1.25 2.88 11.01
C HIS A 27 0.32 1.78 10.50
N PHE A 28 0.91 0.74 9.92
CA PHE A 28 0.19 -0.43 9.46
C PHE A 28 1.09 -1.65 9.61
N THR A 29 0.46 -2.81 9.82
CA THR A 29 1.12 -4.11 9.71
C THR A 29 1.20 -4.54 8.25
N LEU A 30 2.10 -5.46 7.95
CA LEU A 30 2.20 -6.05 6.61
C LEU A 30 0.88 -6.72 6.18
N ALA A 31 0.17 -7.37 7.11
CA ALA A 31 -1.13 -7.99 6.84
C ALA A 31 -2.20 -6.95 6.45
N GLN A 32 -2.26 -5.81 7.15
CA GLN A 32 -3.16 -4.71 6.80
C GLN A 32 -2.84 -4.11 5.44
N PHE A 33 -1.54 -3.94 5.13
CA PHE A 33 -1.11 -3.46 3.82
C PHE A 33 -1.52 -4.41 2.69
N LYS A 34 -1.27 -5.72 2.85
CA LYS A 34 -1.68 -6.75 1.88
C LYS A 34 -3.19 -6.76 1.66
N LYS A 35 -3.99 -6.67 2.74
CA LYS A 35 -5.45 -6.61 2.66
C LYS A 35 -5.91 -5.40 1.83
N ARG A 36 -5.36 -4.21 2.10
CA ARG A 36 -5.70 -2.99 1.36
C ARG A 36 -5.26 -3.05 -0.10
N TYR A 37 -4.09 -3.62 -0.37
CA TYR A 37 -3.61 -3.84 -1.73
C TYR A 37 -4.57 -4.72 -2.54
N ILE A 38 -5.06 -5.82 -1.95
CA ILE A 38 -6.03 -6.71 -2.60
C ILE A 38 -7.35 -5.98 -2.84
N ILE A 39 -7.87 -5.23 -1.86
CA ILE A 39 -9.13 -4.48 -1.99
C ILE A 39 -9.05 -3.43 -3.12
N ASN A 40 -7.92 -2.73 -3.26
CA ASN A 40 -7.80 -1.62 -4.20
C ASN A 40 -7.45 -2.06 -5.63
N PHE A 41 -6.70 -3.17 -5.79
CA PHE A 41 -6.17 -3.58 -7.08
C PHE A 41 -6.66 -4.95 -7.54
N ASN A 42 -7.49 -5.61 -6.74
CA ASN A 42 -8.03 -6.95 -6.97
C ASN A 42 -6.92 -7.97 -7.32
N HIS A 43 -5.74 -7.78 -6.72
CA HIS A 43 -4.52 -8.53 -7.01
C HIS A 43 -3.81 -8.88 -5.70
N GLU A 44 -3.27 -10.09 -5.60
CA GLU A 44 -2.52 -10.52 -4.43
C GLU A 44 -1.10 -9.93 -4.45
N LEU A 45 -0.63 -9.38 -3.32
CA LEU A 45 0.74 -8.89 -3.21
C LEU A 45 1.70 -10.07 -2.97
N ARG A 46 2.33 -10.53 -4.06
CA ARG A 46 3.42 -11.53 -4.06
C ARG A 46 4.73 -10.84 -4.42
N TYR A 47 5.77 -11.03 -3.62
CA TYR A 47 7.09 -10.38 -3.75
C TYR A 47 8.21 -11.40 -3.79
#